data_AF-A0A9D4VN35-F1
#
_entry.id   AF-A0A9D4VN35-F1
#
_cell.length_a   1.000
_cell.length_b   1.000
_cell.length_c   1.000
_cell.angle_alpha   90.00
_cell.angle_beta   90.00
_cell.angle_gamma   90.00
#
_symmetry.space_group_name_H-M   'P 1'
#
loop_
_entity.id
_entity.type
_entity.pdbx_description
1 polymer ?
#
loop_
_entity_poly.entity_id
_entity_poly.type
_entity_poly.pdbx_seq_one_letter_code
_entity_poly.pdbx_strand_id
1 'polypeptide(L)'
;AHLVENTTHVGHFQQVLTSIGNFCICSIAIGMIIEIIVIYGVHGYGYRNGIDNLLVLLIGGIPIAMPTVLSVTMAIGSHKLSQQGAITKRMTAIEEMAGMDVLCSDKTGTLTLNKLTVDKEMIEVFAKGVGKDLVVLMAARASRMEN
;
A
#
# COMPACT_ATOMS: atom_id res chain seq x y z
N ALA A 1 -26.47 4.95 -2.19
CA ALA A 1 -25.71 4.59 -0.97
C ALA A 1 -25.55 3.07 -0.83
N HIS A 2 -25.22 2.36 -1.92
CA HIS A 2 -25.18 0.88 -1.97
C HIS A 2 -23.89 0.35 -2.62
N LEU A 3 -22.88 1.23 -2.80
CA LEU A 3 -21.55 0.88 -3.34
C LEU A 3 -20.50 0.69 -2.24
N VAL A 4 -20.91 0.72 -0.98
CA VAL A 4 -20.07 0.49 0.20
C VAL A 4 -20.61 -0.72 0.96
N GLU A 5 -20.95 -1.78 0.22
CA GLU A 5 -21.25 -3.07 0.82
C GLU A 5 -20.28 -4.10 0.27
N ASN A 6 -19.48 -4.63 1.20
CA ASN A 6 -18.77 -5.91 1.10
C ASN A 6 -17.61 -5.97 0.11
N THR A 7 -16.51 -5.29 0.43
CA THR A 7 -15.21 -5.96 0.31
C THR A 7 -14.73 -6.36 1.70
N THR A 8 -15.22 -7.51 2.16
CA THR A 8 -14.64 -8.35 3.21
C THR A 8 -13.29 -8.94 2.75
N HIS A 9 -12.47 -8.15 2.05
CA HIS A 9 -11.11 -8.52 1.75
C HIS A 9 -10.29 -8.08 2.96
N VAL A 10 -9.94 -9.03 3.83
CA VAL A 10 -8.82 -8.86 4.76
C VAL A 10 -7.67 -8.28 3.94
N GLY A 11 -7.21 -7.08 4.30
CA GLY A 11 -6.15 -6.40 3.54
C GLY A 11 -4.96 -7.33 3.37
N HIS A 12 -4.32 -7.32 2.18
CA HIS A 12 -3.18 -8.17 1.86
C HIS A 12 -2.13 -8.17 2.99
N PHE A 13 -1.83 -6.98 3.52
CA PHE A 13 -1.00 -6.78 4.70
C PHE A 13 -1.37 -7.66 5.91
N GLN A 14 -2.65 -7.76 6.24
CA GLN A 14 -3.11 -8.56 7.38
C GLN A 14 -3.01 -10.06 7.10
N GLN A 15 -3.17 -10.48 5.84
CA GLN A 15 -2.95 -11.87 5.42
C GLN A 15 -1.47 -12.25 5.54
N VAL A 16 -0.57 -11.37 5.09
CA VAL A 16 0.88 -11.55 5.23
C VAL A 16 1.27 -11.62 6.71
N LEU A 17 0.78 -10.70 7.53
CA LEU A 17 1.06 -10.67 8.97
C LEU A 17 0.59 -11.95 9.67
N THR A 18 -0.60 -12.44 9.32
CA THR A 18 -1.17 -13.68 9.86
C THR A 18 -0.36 -14.89 9.40
N SER A 19 0.11 -14.90 8.16
CA SER A 19 0.93 -15.99 7.61
C SER A 19 2.28 -16.09 8.31
N ILE A 20 2.94 -14.96 8.58
CA ILE A 20 4.21 -14.97 9.32
C ILE A 20 3.99 -15.36 10.78
N GLY A 21 2.93 -14.84 11.41
CA GLY A 21 2.54 -15.26 12.76
C GLY A 21 2.29 -16.76 12.85
N ASN A 22 1.58 -17.33 11.88
CA ASN A 22 1.32 -18.77 11.80
C ASN A 22 2.62 -19.56 11.59
N PHE A 23 3.53 -19.08 10.74
CA PHE A 23 4.84 -19.70 10.57
C PHE A 23 5.63 -19.74 11.89
N CYS A 24 5.66 -18.63 12.64
CA CYS A 24 6.31 -18.59 13.95
C CYS A 24 5.66 -19.60 14.92
N ILE A 25 4.32 -19.61 15.03
CA ILE A 25 3.60 -20.55 15.92
C ILE A 25 3.87 -22.01 15.54
N CYS A 26 3.85 -22.35 14.25
CA CYS A 26 4.18 -23.70 13.78
C CYS A 26 5.63 -24.08 14.10
N SER A 27 6.57 -23.16 13.92
CA SER A 27 7.99 -23.41 14.23
C SER A 27 8.22 -23.69 15.72
N ILE A 28 7.52 -22.95 16.60
CA ILE A 28 7.55 -23.17 18.05
C ILE A 28 6.93 -24.52 18.38
N ALA A 29 5.76 -24.86 17.83
CA ALA A 29 5.10 -26.13 18.09
C ALA A 29 5.96 -27.32 17.68
N ILE A 30 6.61 -27.25 16.50
CA ILE A 30 7.55 -28.27 16.05
C ILE A 30 8.76 -28.34 16.98
N GLY A 31 9.33 -27.20 17.37
CA GLY A 31 10.44 -27.12 18.33
C GLY A 31 10.10 -27.77 19.67
N MET A 32 8.92 -27.48 20.22
CA MET A 32 8.43 -28.09 21.46
C MET A 32 8.29 -29.61 21.34
N ILE A 33 7.72 -30.11 20.25
CA ILE A 33 7.57 -31.56 20.03
C ILE A 33 8.94 -32.24 19.95
N ILE A 34 9.88 -31.65 19.22
CA ILE A 34 11.25 -32.17 19.09
C ILE A 34 11.95 -32.17 20.46
N GLU A 35 11.87 -31.09 21.22
CA GLU A 35 12.46 -31.02 22.56
C GLU A 35 11.89 -32.09 23.50
N ILE A 36 10.57 -32.29 23.50
CA ILE A 36 9.92 -33.33 24.31
C ILE A 36 10.47 -34.71 23.92
N ILE A 37 10.54 -35.03 22.62
CA ILE A 37 11.06 -36.33 22.16
C ILE A 37 12.52 -36.52 22.58
N VAL A 38 13.37 -35.49 22.47
CA VAL A 38 14.79 -35.59 22.81
C VAL A 38 15.01 -35.71 24.32
N ILE A 39 14.31 -34.91 25.12
CA ILE A 39 14.46 -34.86 26.58
C ILE A 39 13.96 -36.16 27.22
N TYR A 40 12.77 -36.64 26.83
CA TYR A 40 12.16 -37.83 27.41
C TYR A 40 12.62 -39.13 26.72
N GLY A 41 12.93 -39.09 25.43
CA GLY A 41 13.31 -40.28 24.65
C GLY A 41 14.81 -40.61 24.68
N VAL A 42 15.69 -39.61 24.72
CA VAL A 42 17.15 -39.81 24.61
C VAL A 42 17.87 -39.60 25.94
N HIS A 43 17.54 -38.53 26.66
CA HIS A 43 18.33 -38.13 27.84
C HIS A 43 17.76 -38.59 29.19
N GLY A 44 16.47 -38.95 29.26
CA GLY A 44 15.83 -39.37 30.52
C GLY A 44 15.86 -38.29 31.61
N TYR A 45 15.87 -37.01 31.22
CA TYR A 45 15.97 -35.89 32.16
C TYR A 45 14.72 -35.77 33.07
N GLY A 46 14.91 -35.15 34.23
CA GLY A 46 13.81 -34.84 35.15
C GLY A 46 12.82 -33.83 34.56
N TYR A 47 11.53 -34.06 34.80
CA TYR A 47 10.39 -33.29 34.27
C TYR A 47 10.50 -31.76 34.46
N ARG A 48 11.18 -31.30 35.52
CA ARG A 48 11.37 -29.88 35.83
C ARG A 48 12.18 -29.15 34.76
N ASN A 49 13.33 -29.69 34.35
CA ASN A 49 14.18 -29.06 33.34
C ASN A 49 13.51 -29.03 31.97
N GLY A 50 12.69 -30.04 31.66
CA GLY A 50 11.90 -30.08 30.43
C GLY A 50 10.87 -28.96 30.36
N ILE A 51 10.16 -28.68 31.46
CA ILE A 51 9.20 -27.57 31.52
C ILE A 51 9.90 -26.23 31.35
N ASP A 52 11.02 -26.01 32.04
CA ASP A 52 11.73 -24.74 32.00
C ASP A 52 12.18 -24.40 30.57
N ASN A 53 12.71 -25.38 29.82
CA ASN A 53 13.08 -25.20 28.41
C ASN A 53 11.88 -24.86 27.51
N LEU A 54 10.78 -25.61 27.65
CA LEU A 54 9.55 -25.36 26.89
C LEU A 54 9.00 -23.95 27.14
N LEU A 55 9.07 -23.49 28.39
CA LEU A 55 8.58 -22.18 28.79
C LEU A 55 9.45 -21.05 28.22
N VAL A 56 10.77 -21.22 28.19
CA VAL A 56 11.70 -20.28 27.53
C VAL A 56 11.43 -20.22 26.02
N LEU A 57 11.23 -21.36 25.36
CA LEU A 57 10.91 -21.42 23.94
C LEU A 57 9.59 -20.70 23.62
N LEU A 58 8.57 -20.87 24.47
CA LEU A 58 7.27 -20.22 24.30
C LEU A 58 7.36 -18.70 24.46
N ILE A 59 7.98 -18.22 25.54
CA ILE A 59 8.07 -16.78 25.84
C ILE A 59 8.92 -16.07 24.80
N GLY A 60 10.03 -16.68 24.37
CA GLY A 60 10.92 -16.10 23.36
C GLY A 60 10.37 -16.20 21.93
N GLY A 61 9.54 -17.20 21.64
CA GLY A 61 9.10 -17.51 20.28
C GLY A 61 7.93 -16.66 19.78
N ILE A 62 6.99 -16.26 20.63
CA ILE A 62 5.75 -15.58 20.17
C ILE A 62 6.07 -14.14 19.71
N PRO A 63 5.85 -13.78 18.43
CA PRO A 63 6.25 -12.49 17.88
C PRO A 63 5.23 -11.36 18.17
N ILE A 64 4.93 -11.09 19.44
CA ILE A 64 3.90 -10.11 19.87
C ILE A 64 4.22 -8.68 19.37
N ALA A 65 5.51 -8.33 19.29
CA ALA A 65 5.93 -7.00 18.88
C ALA A 65 5.80 -6.73 17.36
N MET A 66 5.75 -7.79 16.55
CA MET A 66 5.86 -7.67 15.10
C MET A 66 4.70 -6.86 14.45
N PRO A 67 3.41 -7.11 14.78
CA PRO A 67 2.31 -6.28 14.31
C PRO A 67 2.48 -4.79 14.63
N THR A 68 2.94 -4.49 15.85
CA THR A 68 3.09 -3.12 16.34
C THR A 68 4.21 -2.40 15.62
N VAL A 69 5.37 -3.04 15.47
CA VAL A 69 6.54 -2.45 14.80
C VAL A 69 6.22 -2.13 13.33
N LEU A 70 5.55 -3.04 12.63
CA LEU A 70 5.16 -2.81 11.23
C LEU A 70 4.15 -1.65 11.11
N SER A 71 3.14 -1.60 12.00
CA SER A 71 2.15 -0.52 12.01
C SER A 71 2.78 0.86 12.25
N VAL A 72 3.69 0.96 13.24
CA VAL A 72 4.42 2.20 13.53
C VAL A 72 5.31 2.60 12.35
N THR A 73 6.00 1.63 11.72
CA THR A 73 6.85 1.89 10.56
C THR A 73 6.04 2.44 9.38
N MET A 74 4.85 1.89 9.12
CA MET A 74 3.94 2.40 8.08
C MET A 74 3.42 3.80 8.40
N ALA A 75 3.10 4.09 9.67
CA ALA A 75 2.66 5.42 10.08
C ALA A 75 3.76 6.47 9.88
N ILE A 76 5.00 6.15 10.25
CA ILE A 76 6.17 7.01 10.02
C ILE A 76 6.42 7.18 8.51
N GLY A 77 6.30 6.09 7.74
CA GLY A 77 6.43 6.13 6.28
C GLY A 77 5.40 7.02 5.60
N SER A 78 4.13 6.92 6.01
CA SER A 78 3.03 7.78 5.58
C SER A 78 3.33 9.26 5.88
N HIS A 79 3.82 9.56 7.08
CA HIS A 79 4.20 10.92 7.45
C HIS A 79 5.34 11.46 6.57
N LYS A 80 6.37 10.64 6.28
CA LYS A 80 7.46 11.01 5.37
C LYS A 80 6.98 11.25 3.93
N LEU A 81 6.08 10.43 3.41
CA LEU A 81 5.49 10.62 2.08
C LEU A 81 4.68 11.91 2.00
N SER A 82 3.94 12.24 3.06
CA SER A 82 3.20 13.50 3.16
C SER A 82 4.13 14.71 3.10
N GLN A 83 5.29 14.66 3.77
CA GLN A 83 6.33 15.70 3.67
C GLN A 83 6.92 15.83 2.26
N GLN A 84 6.85 14.79 1.44
CA GLN A 84 7.27 14.79 0.03
C GLN A 84 6.13 15.21 -0.93
N GLY A 85 4.96 15.59 -0.41
CA GLY A 85 3.80 16.01 -1.20
C GLY A 85 2.87 14.89 -1.65
N ALA A 86 3.08 13.65 -1.19
CA ALA A 86 2.22 12.50 -1.49
C ALA A 86 1.37 12.10 -0.26
N ILE A 87 0.04 12.24 -0.37
CA ILE A 87 -0.87 11.91 0.73
C ILE A 87 -1.39 10.47 0.57
N THR A 88 -0.98 9.57 1.46
CA THR A 88 -1.46 8.18 1.48
C THR A 88 -2.76 8.04 2.27
N LYS A 89 -3.86 7.70 1.60
CA LYS A 89 -5.18 7.50 2.24
C LYS A 89 -5.31 6.14 2.95
N ARG A 90 -4.57 5.13 2.51
CA ARG A 90 -4.59 3.76 3.05
C ARG A 90 -3.17 3.31 3.34
N MET A 91 -2.92 2.69 4.50
CA MET A 91 -1.58 2.19 4.84
C MET A 91 -1.12 1.08 3.87
N THR A 92 -2.06 0.26 3.35
CA THR A 92 -1.76 -0.77 2.33
C THR A 92 -1.24 -0.19 1.02
N ALA A 93 -1.53 1.08 0.71
CA ALA A 93 -1.04 1.71 -0.52
C ALA A 93 0.49 1.86 -0.52
N ILE A 94 1.13 1.92 0.64
CA ILE A 94 2.59 2.00 0.75
C ILE A 94 3.22 0.67 0.33
N GLU A 95 2.60 -0.45 0.68
CA GLU A 95 3.04 -1.79 0.27
C GLU A 95 2.83 -2.01 -1.23
N GLU A 96 1.64 -1.66 -1.73
CA GLU A 96 1.30 -1.76 -3.17
C GLU A 96 2.24 -0.89 -4.02
N MET A 97 2.59 0.31 -3.56
CA MET A 97 3.54 1.19 -4.24
C MET A 97 4.97 0.61 -4.25
N ALA A 98 5.39 -0.10 -3.20
CA ALA A 98 6.70 -0.73 -3.13
C ALA A 98 6.85 -1.91 -4.10
N GLY A 99 5.76 -2.61 -4.42
CA GLY A 99 5.72 -3.71 -5.40
C GLY A 99 5.26 -3.28 -6.80
N MET A 100 5.24 -1.99 -7.11
CA MET A 100 4.73 -1.49 -8.39
C MET A 100 5.75 -1.69 -9.52
N ASP A 101 5.40 -2.52 -10.50
CA ASP A 101 6.22 -2.75 -11.70
C ASP A 101 5.86 -1.82 -12.87
N VAL A 102 4.60 -1.40 -12.96
CA VAL A 102 4.09 -0.58 -14.08
C VAL A 102 3.32 0.61 -13.54
N LEU A 103 3.75 1.81 -13.92
CA LEU A 103 3.04 3.06 -13.63
C LEU A 103 2.28 3.53 -14.87
N CYS A 104 0.97 3.32 -14.88
CA CYS A 104 0.08 3.92 -15.87
C CYS A 104 -0.16 5.38 -15.49
N SER A 105 0.44 6.32 -16.22
CA SER A 105 0.27 7.76 -16.00
C SER A 105 -0.69 8.35 -17.02
N ASP A 106 -1.63 9.19 -16.56
CA ASP A 106 -2.53 9.91 -17.46
C ASP A 106 -1.81 11.07 -18.16
N LYS A 107 -2.07 11.29 -19.45
CA LYS A 107 -1.40 12.36 -20.20
C LYS A 107 -1.90 13.73 -19.76
N THR A 108 -3.22 13.92 -19.72
CA THR A 108 -3.82 15.21 -19.43
C THR A 108 -3.94 15.38 -17.92
N GLY A 109 -3.34 16.41 -17.35
CA GLY A 109 -3.39 16.66 -15.91
C GLY A 109 -2.39 15.88 -15.04
N THR A 110 -1.63 14.92 -15.59
CA THR A 110 -0.43 14.36 -14.91
C THR A 110 0.86 14.67 -15.68
N LEU A 111 0.98 14.25 -16.94
CA LEU A 111 2.20 14.50 -17.74
C LEU A 111 2.25 15.91 -18.36
N THR A 112 1.07 16.47 -18.68
CA THR A 112 0.96 17.79 -19.32
C THR A 112 0.47 18.84 -18.34
N LEU A 113 0.88 20.10 -18.56
CA LEU A 113 0.52 21.24 -17.70
C LEU A 113 -0.96 21.66 -17.79
N ASN A 114 -1.78 20.92 -18.55
CA ASN A 114 -3.17 21.26 -18.86
C ASN A 114 -3.35 22.71 -19.37
N LYS A 115 -2.30 23.29 -19.96
CA LYS A 115 -2.28 24.62 -20.56
C LYS A 115 -2.27 24.46 -22.07
N LEU A 116 -3.45 24.46 -22.65
CA LEU A 116 -3.63 24.37 -24.09
C LEU A 116 -3.27 25.71 -24.74
N THR A 117 -2.34 25.68 -25.69
CA THR A 117 -1.98 26.84 -26.53
C THR A 117 -2.42 26.57 -27.95
N VAL A 118 -2.95 27.59 -28.62
CA VAL A 118 -3.41 27.52 -30.01
C VAL A 118 -2.54 28.42 -30.85
N ASP A 119 -1.91 27.84 -31.88
CA ASP A 119 -1.21 28.60 -32.91
C ASP A 119 -2.24 29.19 -33.89
N LYS A 120 -2.30 30.52 -33.96
CA LYS A 120 -3.24 31.24 -34.82
C LYS A 120 -2.99 31.01 -36.31
N GLU A 121 -1.75 30.72 -36.70
CA GLU A 121 -1.41 30.47 -38.10
C GLU A 121 -2.04 29.18 -38.60
N MET A 122 -2.15 28.16 -37.73
CA MET A 122 -2.74 26.85 -38.04
C MET A 122 -4.28 26.80 -37.96
N ILE A 123 -4.96 27.91 -37.62
CA ILE A 123 -6.43 27.93 -37.58
C ILE A 123 -6.99 27.94 -39.01
N GLU A 124 -7.81 26.94 -39.35
CA GLU A 124 -8.59 26.89 -40.58
C GLU A 124 -10.03 27.34 -40.33
N VAL A 125 -10.59 28.18 -41.21
CA VAL A 125 -11.94 28.73 -41.07
C VAL A 125 -12.78 28.33 -42.28
N PHE A 126 -13.86 27.59 -42.02
CA PHE A 126 -14.75 27.07 -43.08
C PHE A 126 -15.89 28.04 -43.45
N ALA A 127 -16.22 29.01 -42.58
CA ALA A 127 -17.30 29.97 -42.81
C ALA A 127 -16.80 31.18 -43.63
N LYS A 128 -17.50 31.50 -44.74
CA LYS A 128 -17.18 32.65 -45.59
C LYS A 128 -17.37 33.97 -44.82
N GLY A 129 -16.37 34.85 -44.88
CA GLY A 129 -16.40 36.17 -44.23
C GLY A 129 -16.01 36.19 -42.76
N VAL A 130 -15.62 35.05 -42.16
CA VAL A 130 -15.15 34.97 -40.77
C VAL A 130 -13.62 34.96 -40.74
N GLY A 131 -13.02 35.90 -40.00
CA GLY A 131 -11.57 35.92 -39.77
C GLY A 131 -11.13 35.00 -38.62
N LYS A 132 -9.86 34.56 -38.63
CA LYS A 132 -9.28 33.69 -37.59
C LYS A 132 -9.42 34.28 -36.17
N ASP A 133 -9.17 35.58 -36.00
CA ASP A 133 -9.33 36.25 -34.70
C ASP A 133 -10.77 36.27 -34.19
N LEU A 134 -11.76 36.33 -35.10
CA LEU A 134 -13.17 36.28 -34.72
C LEU A 134 -13.52 34.88 -34.18
N VAL A 135 -12.96 33.81 -34.74
CA VAL A 135 -13.14 32.44 -34.24
C VAL A 135 -12.58 32.28 -32.83
N VAL A 136 -11.37 32.80 -32.58
CA VAL A 136 -10.76 32.77 -31.24
C VAL A 136 -11.61 33.57 -30.24
N LEU A 137 -12.12 34.74 -30.64
CA LEU A 137 -13.01 35.54 -29.80
C LEU A 137 -14.33 34.81 -29.49
N MET A 138 -14.91 34.12 -30.47
CA MET A 138 -16.12 33.31 -30.25
C MET A 138 -15.86 32.14 -29.29
N ALA A 139 -14.72 31.45 -29.44
CA ALA A 139 -14.31 30.38 -28.53
C ALA A 139 -14.10 30.91 -27.09
N ALA A 140 -13.49 32.07 -26.94
CA ALA A 140 -13.34 32.74 -25.65
C ALA A 140 -14.70 33.11 -25.03
N ARG A 141 -15.66 33.62 -25.82
CA ARG A 141 -17.02 33.96 -25.37
C ARG A 141 -17.85 32.74 -24.96
N ALA A 142 -17.61 31.59 -25.57
CA ALA A 142 -18.28 30.34 -25.23
C ALA A 142 -17.65 29.66 -23.99
N SER A 143 -16.47 30.10 -23.57
CA SER A 143 -15.76 29.59 -22.40
C SER A 143 -16.24 30.30 -21.13
N ARG A 144 -16.29 29.57 -20.00
CA ARG A 144 -16.57 30.17 -18.69
C ARG A 144 -15.37 31.05 -18.28
N MET A 145 -15.66 32.22 -17.73
CA MET A 145 -14.67 33.10 -17.10
C MET A 145 -14.30 32.58 -15.70
N GLU A 146 -13.85 31.33 -15.59
CA GLU A 146 -13.41 30.75 -14.31
C GLU A 146 -11.88 30.59 -14.31
N ASN A 147 -11.29 31.05 -13.19
CA ASN A 147 -9.87 30.98 -12.84
C ASN A 147 -9.50 29.58 -12.33
#